data_AF-A0A2A2B4P0-F1
#
_entry.id   AF-A0A2A2B4P0-F1
#
_cell.length_a   1.000
_cell.length_b   1.000
_cell.length_c   1.000
_cell.angle_alpha   90.00
_cell.angle_beta   90.00
_cell.angle_gamma   90.00
#
_symmetry.space_group_name_H-M   'P 1'
#
loop_
_entity.id
_entity.type
_entity.pdbx_description
1 polymer ?
#
loop_
_entity_poly.entity_id
_entity_poly.type
_entity_poly.pdbx_seq_one_letter_code
_entity_poly.pdbx_strand_id
1 'polypeptide(L)'
;MGPDPSYGIITNIDRTLGIAYIQDAYEDTMFHYELCSYKGKYILLIGTQVAYYKLYNETPIAVALFTTKELDNTETFESHDEKHHDSSRFKISKYKFLFFGICLLLGVILGLLELF
;
A
#
# COMPACT_ATOMS: atom_id res chain seq x y z
N MET A 1 -8.32 0.93 -21.95
CA MET A 1 -7.77 2.24 -21.51
C MET A 1 -7.21 2.04 -20.11
N GLY A 2 -6.06 2.64 -19.78
CA GLY A 2 -5.48 2.55 -18.44
C GLY A 2 -6.31 3.34 -17.42
N PRO A 3 -6.02 3.22 -16.11
CA PRO A 3 -6.78 3.94 -15.11
C PRO A 3 -6.39 5.43 -15.09
N ASP A 4 -7.38 6.31 -14.94
CA ASP A 4 -7.21 7.77 -15.05
C ASP A 4 -6.89 8.40 -13.68
N PRO A 5 -5.97 9.37 -13.61
CA PRO A 5 -5.70 10.08 -12.36
C PRO A 5 -6.92 10.91 -11.93
N SER A 6 -7.23 10.90 -10.64
CA SER A 6 -8.38 11.59 -10.05
C SER A 6 -8.09 12.04 -8.62
N TYR A 7 -8.84 13.03 -8.15
CA TYR A 7 -8.74 13.60 -6.81
C TYR A 7 -10.13 13.66 -6.18
N GLY A 8 -10.22 13.32 -4.91
CA GLY A 8 -11.48 13.32 -4.20
C GLY A 8 -11.33 13.39 -2.69
N ILE A 9 -12.47 13.29 -2.01
CA ILE A 9 -12.56 13.31 -0.55
C ILE A 9 -13.27 12.04 -0.10
N ILE A 10 -12.71 11.38 0.92
CA ILE A 10 -13.38 10.23 1.54
C ILE A 10 -14.63 10.73 2.27
N THR A 11 -15.81 10.30 1.85
CA THR A 11 -17.09 10.70 2.44
C THR A 11 -17.58 9.69 3.48
N ASN A 12 -17.26 8.41 3.30
CA ASN A 12 -17.65 7.34 4.21
C ASN A 12 -16.65 6.18 4.19
N ILE A 13 -16.55 5.43 5.29
CA ILE A 13 -15.75 4.21 5.40
C ILE A 13 -16.61 3.13 6.05
N ASP A 14 -16.96 2.11 5.25
CA ASP A 14 -17.54 0.89 5.78
C ASP A 14 -16.42 -0.07 6.20
N ARG A 15 -16.21 -0.15 7.52
CA ARG A 15 -15.18 -1.03 8.11
C ARG A 15 -15.57 -2.51 8.08
N THR A 16 -16.87 -2.81 8.01
CA THR A 16 -17.36 -4.19 7.95
C THR A 16 -17.09 -4.79 6.58
N LEU A 17 -17.31 -3.99 5.53
CA LEU A 17 -17.07 -4.40 4.14
C LEU A 17 -15.64 -4.12 3.66
N GLY A 18 -14.86 -3.32 4.40
CA GLY A 18 -13.54 -2.90 3.97
C GLY A 18 -13.61 -2.05 2.70
N ILE A 19 -14.53 -1.08 2.68
CA ILE A 19 -14.75 -0.17 1.55
C ILE A 19 -14.68 1.28 2.02
N ALA A 20 -13.96 2.13 1.30
CA ALA A 20 -14.03 3.58 1.44
C ALA A 20 -14.73 4.19 0.21
N TYR A 21 -15.61 5.15 0.46
CA TYR A 21 -16.34 5.88 -0.57
C TYR A 21 -15.70 7.24 -0.75
N ILE A 22 -15.42 7.61 -2.00
CA ILE A 22 -14.69 8.80 -2.38
C ILE A 22 -15.58 9.60 -3.32
N GLN A 23 -15.89 10.84 -2.94
CA GLN A 23 -16.56 11.78 -3.81
C GLN A 23 -15.50 12.58 -4.56
N ASP A 24 -15.54 12.53 -5.90
CA ASP A 24 -14.84 13.48 -6.75
C ASP A 24 -15.83 14.47 -7.41
N ALA A 25 -15.32 15.34 -8.29
CA ALA A 25 -16.11 16.38 -8.94
C ALA A 25 -17.18 15.86 -9.90
N TYR A 26 -17.08 14.61 -10.35
CA TYR A 26 -17.91 14.04 -11.41
C TYR A 26 -18.78 12.89 -10.91
N GLU A 27 -18.24 12.03 -10.04
CA GLU A 27 -18.93 10.82 -9.59
C GLU A 27 -18.38 10.28 -8.26
N ASP A 28 -19.14 9.34 -7.69
CA ASP A 28 -18.70 8.57 -6.54
C ASP A 28 -17.82 7.39 -6.99
N THR A 29 -16.70 7.23 -6.32
CA THR A 29 -15.73 6.15 -6.55
C THR A 29 -15.56 5.31 -5.29
N MET A 30 -15.46 4.00 -5.45
CA MET A 30 -15.23 3.07 -4.34
C MET A 30 -13.76 2.64 -4.26
N PHE A 31 -13.23 2.52 -3.06
CA PHE A 31 -11.91 1.97 -2.78
C PHE A 31 -12.05 0.73 -1.90
N HIS A 32 -11.59 -0.42 -2.39
CA HIS A 32 -11.62 -1.68 -1.66
C HIS A 32 -10.25 -1.96 -1.03
N TYR A 33 -10.18 -2.05 0.29
CA TYR A 33 -8.91 -2.24 1.00
C TYR A 33 -8.22 -3.56 0.65
N GLU A 34 -8.99 -4.60 0.30
CA GLU A 34 -8.44 -5.92 -0.05
C GLU A 34 -7.95 -6.01 -1.50
N LEU A 35 -8.61 -5.29 -2.42
CA LEU A 35 -8.33 -5.36 -3.85
C LEU A 35 -7.29 -4.33 -4.30
N CYS A 36 -7.08 -3.30 -3.49
CA CYS A 36 -6.32 -2.12 -3.89
C CYS A 36 -5.18 -1.85 -2.91
N SER A 37 -3.99 -1.54 -3.43
CA SER A 37 -2.85 -1.24 -2.58
C SER A 37 -2.99 0.19 -2.05
N TYR A 38 -3.37 0.33 -0.79
CA TYR A 38 -3.15 1.57 -0.06
C TYR A 38 -1.65 1.73 0.20
N LYS A 39 -1.03 2.78 -0.36
CA LYS A 39 0.41 3.04 -0.24
C LYS A 39 0.75 4.10 0.80
N GLY A 40 -0.24 4.59 1.53
CA GLY A 40 -0.04 5.66 2.48
C GLY A 40 0.45 5.20 3.86
N LYS A 41 1.12 6.13 4.55
CA LYS A 41 1.56 6.05 5.94
C LYS A 41 0.45 6.49 6.91
N TYR A 42 -0.53 7.26 6.44
CA TYR A 42 -1.60 7.81 7.28
C TYR A 42 -2.81 6.86 7.38
N ILE A 43 -3.61 7.02 8.43
CA ILE A 43 -4.90 6.32 8.51
C ILE A 43 -5.89 7.05 7.61
N LEU A 44 -6.63 6.31 6.78
CA LEU A 44 -7.74 6.86 6.03
C LEU A 44 -8.90 7.19 6.97
N LEU A 45 -9.34 8.44 6.91
CA LEU A 45 -10.42 8.99 7.71
C LEU A 45 -11.43 9.67 6.79
N ILE A 46 -12.66 9.79 7.26
CA ILE A 46 -13.67 10.61 6.60
C ILE A 46 -13.17 12.06 6.57
N GLY A 47 -13.32 12.72 5.42
CA GLY A 47 -12.83 14.07 5.15
C GLY A 47 -11.40 14.13 4.62
N THR A 48 -10.66 13.01 4.55
CA THR A 48 -9.31 12.99 3.98
C THR A 48 -9.36 13.24 2.47
N GLN A 49 -8.57 14.20 2.01
CA GLN A 49 -8.31 14.43 0.59
C GLN A 49 -7.33 13.38 0.06
N VAL A 50 -7.68 12.79 -1.08
CA VAL A 50 -6.96 11.66 -1.66
C VAL A 50 -6.75 11.86 -3.15
N ALA A 51 -5.63 11.36 -3.65
CA ALA A 51 -5.33 11.17 -5.06
C ALA A 51 -5.40 9.68 -5.38
N TYR A 52 -5.96 9.31 -6.51
CA TYR A 52 -6.07 7.90 -6.91
C TYR A 52 -6.12 7.72 -8.43
N TYR A 53 -5.88 6.49 -8.86
CA TYR A 53 -6.16 6.07 -10.24
C TYR A 53 -7.51 5.38 -10.28
N LYS A 54 -8.38 5.87 -11.16
CA LYS A 54 -9.75 5.41 -11.36
C LYS A 54 -9.80 4.38 -12.48
N LEU A 55 -10.35 3.22 -12.17
CA LEU A 55 -10.67 2.17 -13.13
C LEU A 55 -12.18 2.16 -13.37
N TYR A 56 -12.59 2.42 -14.60
CA TYR A 56 -13.99 2.42 -14.99
C TYR A 56 -14.49 0.99 -15.20
N ASN A 57 -15.44 0.58 -14.38
CA ASN A 57 -16.23 -0.65 -14.51
C ASN A 57 -17.71 -0.28 -14.33
N GLU A 58 -18.61 -1.24 -14.05
CA GLU A 58 -20.02 -0.95 -13.69
C GLU A 58 -20.14 0.06 -12.55
N THR A 59 -19.18 0.06 -11.62
CA THR A 59 -18.99 1.10 -10.61
C THR A 59 -17.52 1.55 -10.66
N PRO A 60 -17.20 2.85 -10.63
CA PRO A 60 -15.83 3.33 -10.62
C PRO A 60 -15.06 2.85 -9.38
N ILE A 61 -13.85 2.31 -9.60
CA ILE A 61 -12.99 1.77 -8.53
C ILE A 61 -11.67 2.54 -8.48
N ALA A 62 -11.26 2.96 -7.29
CA ALA A 62 -9.94 3.51 -7.01
C ALA A 62 -8.95 2.38 -6.73
N VAL A 63 -7.87 2.27 -7.51
CA VAL A 63 -6.95 1.10 -7.45
C VAL A 63 -5.58 1.36 -6.80
N ALA A 64 -5.15 2.61 -6.70
CA ALA A 64 -3.98 3.00 -5.94
C ALA A 64 -4.22 4.38 -5.32
N LEU A 65 -4.47 4.40 -4.02
CA LEU A 65 -4.93 5.57 -3.28
C LEU A 65 -3.81 6.12 -2.40
N PHE A 66 -3.66 7.44 -2.45
CA PHE A 66 -2.66 8.24 -1.73
C PHE A 66 -3.37 9.39 -1.01
N THR A 67 -2.88 9.78 0.16
CA THR A 67 -3.34 11.05 0.76
C THR A 67 -2.62 12.22 0.11
N THR A 68 -3.26 13.38 -0.03
CA THR A 68 -2.59 14.56 -0.64
C THR A 68 -1.36 15.00 0.16
N LYS A 69 -1.38 14.84 1.49
CA LYS A 69 -0.19 15.04 2.35
C LYS A 69 0.99 14.14 1.98
N GLU A 70 0.76 12.96 1.38
CA GLU A 70 1.82 12.09 0.90
C GLU A 70 2.35 12.53 -0.45
N LEU A 71 1.50 13.08 -1.32
CA LEU A 71 1.90 13.62 -2.61
C LEU A 71 2.90 14.78 -2.44
N ASP A 72 2.58 15.73 -1.55
CA ASP A 72 3.45 16.89 -1.24
C ASP A 72 4.85 16.45 -0.75
N ASN A 73 4.91 15.38 0.03
CA ASN A 73 6.18 14.83 0.52
C ASN A 73 6.93 14.06 -0.57
N THR A 74 6.23 13.43 -1.51
CA THR A 74 6.86 12.65 -2.59
C THR A 74 7.53 13.56 -3.62
N GLU A 75 6.91 14.71 -3.95
CA GLU A 75 7.56 15.75 -4.78
C GLU A 75 8.83 16.31 -4.11
N THR A 76 8.82 16.41 -2.78
CA THR A 76 10.00 16.83 -2.01
C THR A 76 11.13 15.78 -2.09
N PHE A 77 10.79 14.48 -2.15
CA PHE A 77 11.75 13.39 -2.31
C PHE A 77 12.29 13.26 -3.74
N GLU A 78 11.46 13.43 -4.77
CA GLU A 78 11.92 13.36 -6.18
C GLU A 78 12.91 14.48 -6.52
N SER A 79 12.78 15.67 -5.91
CA SER A 79 13.75 16.77 -6.09
C SER A 79 15.12 16.53 -5.42
N HIS A 80 15.23 15.52 -4.54
CA HIS A 80 16.48 15.18 -3.85
C HIS A 80 17.15 13.89 -4.38
N ASP A 81 16.45 13.09 -5.18
CA ASP A 81 16.96 11.81 -5.70
C ASP A 81 17.68 11.91 -7.05
N GLU A 82 17.82 13.10 -7.66
CA GLU A 82 18.63 13.26 -8.88
C GLU A 82 20.15 13.20 -8.63
N LYS A 83 20.59 13.02 -7.38
CA LYS A 83 21.99 12.76 -7.04
C LYS A 83 22.11 11.65 -6.02
N HIS A 84 21.84 10.40 -6.39
CA HIS A 84 22.71 9.30 -5.98
C HIS A 84 22.51 8.09 -6.88
N HIS A 85 23.36 8.03 -7.90
CA HIS A 85 23.75 6.81 -8.55
C HIS A 85 24.41 5.91 -7.50
N ASP A 86 23.68 4.98 -6.85
CA ASP A 86 24.33 3.80 -6.28
C ASP A 86 23.40 2.60 -5.96
N SER A 87 23.84 1.47 -6.49
CA SER A 87 23.61 0.07 -6.10
C SER A 87 22.22 -0.44 -5.69
N SER A 88 21.78 -1.45 -6.45
CA SER A 88 20.79 -2.44 -6.05
C SER A 88 21.09 -3.02 -4.66
N ARG A 89 20.24 -2.75 -3.67
CA ARG A 89 20.11 -3.61 -2.49
C ARG A 89 18.64 -3.87 -2.19
N PHE A 90 18.20 -5.04 -2.63
CA PHE A 90 17.01 -5.73 -2.14
C PHE A 90 16.95 -5.63 -0.62
N LYS A 91 16.04 -4.80 -0.11
CA LYS A 91 15.79 -4.64 1.32
C LYS A 91 14.96 -5.83 1.80
N ILE A 92 15.60 -7.00 1.87
CA ILE A 92 15.02 -8.19 2.50
C ILE A 92 14.88 -7.88 3.98
N SER A 93 13.64 -7.83 4.44
CA SER A 93 13.33 -7.38 5.77
C SER A 93 13.91 -8.33 6.83
N LYS A 94 14.72 -7.80 7.75
CA LYS A 94 15.55 -8.54 8.74
C LYS A 94 14.81 -9.67 9.48
N TYR A 95 13.50 -9.55 9.63
CA TYR A 95 12.63 -10.52 10.31
C TYR A 95 12.51 -11.87 9.56
N LYS A 96 12.57 -11.88 8.21
CA LYS A 96 12.50 -13.12 7.43
C LYS A 96 13.77 -13.96 7.60
N PHE A 97 14.94 -13.34 7.71
CA PHE A 97 16.21 -14.03 7.93
C PHE A 97 16.29 -14.70 9.31
N LEU A 98 15.78 -14.01 10.34
CA LEU A 98 15.70 -14.56 11.70
C LEU A 98 14.80 -15.79 11.77
N PHE A 99 13.65 -15.75 11.08
CA PHE A 99 12.73 -16.89 11.05
C PHE A 99 13.36 -18.13 10.41
N PHE A 100 14.03 -17.98 9.27
CA PHE A 100 14.74 -19.09 8.62
C PHE A 100 15.86 -19.68 9.49
N GLY A 101 16.60 -18.85 10.21
CA GLY A 101 17.63 -19.31 11.14
C GLY A 101 17.08 -20.14 12.30
N ILE A 102 15.95 -19.73 12.87
CA ILE A 102 15.28 -20.46 13.96
C ILE A 102 14.75 -21.82 13.47
N CYS A 103 14.14 -21.87 12.28
CA CYS A 103 13.64 -23.12 11.71
C CYS A 103 14.76 -24.13 11.42
N LEU A 104 15.91 -23.66 10.91
CA LEU A 104 17.08 -24.52 10.67
C LEU A 104 17.63 -25.10 11.99
N LEU A 105 17.75 -24.27 13.03
CA LEU A 105 18.20 -24.72 14.35
C LEU A 105 17.26 -25.76 14.97
N LEU A 106 15.95 -25.53 14.90
CA LEU A 106 14.95 -26.49 15.39
C LEU A 106 14.99 -27.82 14.62
N GLY A 107 15.15 -27.76 13.29
CA GLY A 107 15.26 -28.97 12.45
C GLY A 107 16.49 -29.81 12.78
N VAL A 108 17.64 -29.17 13.04
CA VAL A 108 18.87 -29.88 13.44
C VAL A 108 18.72 -30.53 14.81
N ILE A 109 18.10 -29.85 15.78
CA ILE A 109 17.87 -30.39 17.13
C ILE A 109 16.95 -31.61 17.06
N LEU A 110 15.84 -31.54 16.30
CA LEU A 110 14.92 -32.65 16.12
C LEU A 110 15.56 -33.83 15.40
N GLY A 111 16.35 -33.58 14.35
CA GLY A 111 17.05 -34.64 13.62
C GLY A 111 18.15 -35.32 14.45
N LEU A 112 18.82 -34.60 15.35
CA LEU A 112 19.78 -35.19 16.29
C LEU A 112 19.09 -36.01 17.40
N LEU A 113 17.88 -35.63 17.79
CA LEU A 113 17.09 -36.36 18.79
C LEU A 113 16.56 -37.70 18.23
N GLU A 114 16.23 -37.78 16.94
CA GLU A 114 15.83 -39.03 16.28
C GLU A 114 16.99 -39.98 15.99
N LEU A 115 18.24 -39.50 16.05
CA LEU A 115 19.43 -40.30 15.79
C LEU A 115 19.99 -41.02 17.04
N PHE A 116 19.42 -40.76 18.22
CA PHE A 116 19.83 -41.30 19.52
C PHE A 116 18.73 -42.17 20.14
#